data_AF-U5H839-F1
#
_entry.id   AF-U5H839-F1
#
_cell.length_a   1.000
_cell.length_b   1.000
_cell.length_c   1.000
_cell.angle_alpha   90.00
_cell.angle_beta   90.00
_cell.angle_gamma   90.00
#
_symmetry.space_group_name_H-M   'P 1'
#
loop_
_entity.id
_entity.type
_entity.pdbx_description
1 polymer ?
#
loop_
_entity_poly.entity_id
_entity_poly.type
_entity_poly.pdbx_seq_one_letter_code
_entity_poly.pdbx_strand_id
1 'polypeptide(L)'
;MLATTKPDSSMRQRPPEGGVSTSPAFPKGVDPLNLSQFMLASPVPGKRKLSSQTYRSGNILPRRLRLYLYLIVPAVSLLLLIRRLSYRSHIPFHHPLPFPPTMNTTFSPTPSRQVPPYVHYIYGLSPTFGGKPFSFLQYLCFTSSLHVIEPERIYFHYVYEPSGWWWETWKEEVASRIKTTEFIMVKQRDVVEVFGNKVEHFAHKADVIRLEVLRDYGGIYLDADVLVIKDFGPLYKFPMVMAMESQPNLDPKLPPSGLCNAVMLSRPYSSFVVRWYNAYQNFTSTRWAYHSVTLPYLLAQSYPLDLIVLNKFAFFWPIWHDDHLRLVHRSPPLYDFHQPDRLAPGYDTQFTYHLWESEAWERYLKYYDPERIWFKKTAEKRGDKREEDGRNDESSFSREARRFVSLELRIKWRKAVKEGKVKEREWEYDLV
;
A
#
# COMPACT_ATOMS: atom_id res chain seq x y z
N MET A 1 -20.48 15.61 -54.88
CA MET A 1 -21.64 15.55 -53.97
C MET A 1 -21.68 14.16 -53.36
N LEU A 2 -21.34 14.06 -52.07
CA LEU A 2 -21.84 13.09 -51.09
C LEU A 2 -20.94 13.24 -49.86
N ALA A 3 -21.44 14.05 -48.93
CA ALA A 3 -20.87 14.24 -47.61
C ALA A 3 -21.42 13.17 -46.68
N THR A 4 -20.57 12.52 -45.91
CA THR A 4 -20.98 11.82 -44.69
C THR A 4 -20.06 12.18 -43.55
N THR A 5 -20.73 12.63 -42.49
CA THR A 5 -20.28 13.31 -41.29
C THR A 5 -19.66 12.38 -40.26
N LYS A 6 -18.58 12.82 -39.62
CA LYS A 6 -18.03 12.25 -38.37
C LYS A 6 -18.98 12.51 -37.19
N PRO A 7 -19.08 11.61 -36.19
CA PRO A 7 -19.74 11.93 -34.94
C PRO A 7 -18.75 12.55 -33.94
N ASP A 8 -19.16 13.71 -33.44
CA ASP A 8 -18.60 14.46 -32.33
C ASP A 8 -18.94 13.76 -31.00
N SER A 9 -17.94 13.49 -30.15
CA SER A 9 -18.13 12.89 -28.82
C SER A 9 -17.54 13.81 -27.75
N SER A 10 -18.25 14.91 -27.50
CA SER A 10 -17.91 15.87 -26.45
C SER A 10 -19.14 16.21 -25.59
N MET A 11 -19.58 15.26 -24.75
CA MET A 11 -20.45 15.59 -23.62
C MET A 11 -20.08 14.77 -22.38
N ARG A 12 -19.18 15.32 -21.56
CA ARG A 12 -18.99 14.92 -20.16
C ARG A 12 -20.05 15.64 -19.32
N GLN A 13 -21.03 14.89 -18.82
CA GLN A 13 -22.00 15.38 -17.84
C GLN A 13 -21.32 15.58 -16.48
N ARG A 14 -21.48 16.79 -15.93
CA ARG A 14 -21.14 17.12 -14.53
C ARG A 14 -22.20 16.52 -13.60
N PRO A 15 -21.84 16.05 -12.39
CA PRO A 15 -22.83 15.67 -11.39
C PRO A 15 -23.57 16.92 -10.87
N PRO A 16 -24.88 16.83 -10.58
CA PRO A 16 -25.67 17.97 -10.13
C PRO A 16 -25.40 18.30 -8.66
N GLU A 17 -25.43 19.61 -8.38
CA GLU A 17 -25.36 20.20 -7.05
C GLU A 17 -26.59 19.80 -6.22
N GLY A 18 -26.35 19.20 -5.06
CA GLY A 18 -27.38 18.78 -4.12
C GLY A 18 -27.94 19.96 -3.34
N GLY A 19 -29.21 20.26 -3.58
CA GLY A 19 -30.01 21.22 -2.82
C GLY A 19 -30.25 20.80 -1.37
N VAL A 20 -30.40 21.83 -0.54
CA VAL A 20 -30.79 21.79 0.87
C VAL A 20 -32.15 21.11 1.02
N SER A 21 -32.24 20.08 1.87
CA SER A 21 -33.51 19.51 2.31
C SER A 21 -33.49 19.22 3.81
N THR A 22 -34.59 19.61 4.43
CA THR A 22 -34.92 19.72 5.85
C THR A 22 -35.06 18.36 6.55
N SER A 23 -34.70 18.34 7.83
CA SER A 23 -34.82 17.22 8.76
C SER A 23 -36.26 16.68 8.91
N PRO A 24 -36.45 15.36 9.04
CA PRO A 24 -37.63 14.79 9.70
C PRO A 24 -37.31 14.27 11.10
N ALA A 25 -38.29 14.44 11.99
CA ALA A 25 -38.26 14.15 13.42
C ALA A 25 -38.20 12.65 13.77
N PHE A 26 -37.64 12.38 14.96
CA PHE A 26 -37.61 11.07 15.61
C PHE A 26 -38.99 10.61 16.12
N PRO A 27 -39.34 9.31 16.03
CA PRO A 27 -40.30 8.69 16.93
C PRO A 27 -39.61 8.12 18.17
N LYS A 28 -40.24 8.36 19.33
CA LYS A 28 -39.90 7.82 20.65
C LYS A 28 -40.45 6.39 20.80
N GLY A 29 -39.72 5.55 21.54
CA GLY A 29 -40.29 4.49 22.37
C GLY A 29 -39.98 3.05 21.95
N VAL A 30 -39.08 2.38 22.68
CA VAL A 30 -39.10 0.92 22.91
C VAL A 30 -38.56 0.67 24.32
N ASP A 31 -39.36 -0.03 25.14
CA ASP A 31 -39.04 -0.46 26.51
C ASP A 31 -38.02 -1.62 26.55
N PRO A 32 -37.20 -1.75 27.61
CA PRO A 32 -36.21 -2.82 27.73
C PRO A 32 -36.81 -4.17 28.18
N LEU A 33 -36.43 -5.22 27.45
CA LEU A 33 -36.71 -6.63 27.71
C LEU A 33 -36.10 -7.11 29.05
N ASN A 34 -36.94 -7.77 29.82
CA ASN A 34 -36.67 -8.39 31.12
C ASN A 34 -36.11 -9.81 30.93
N LEU A 35 -34.81 -10.01 31.21
CA LEU A 35 -34.16 -11.32 31.23
C LEU A 35 -34.09 -11.85 32.67
N SER A 36 -35.13 -12.57 33.09
CA SER A 36 -35.04 -13.46 34.25
C SER A 36 -35.98 -14.65 34.08
N GLN A 37 -35.52 -15.67 33.37
CA GLN A 37 -36.00 -17.03 33.49
C GLN A 37 -35.06 -17.90 32.67
N PHE A 38 -34.20 -18.66 33.33
CA PHE A 38 -33.86 -20.03 33.00
C PHE A 38 -32.78 -20.51 33.98
N MET A 39 -33.05 -21.65 34.59
CA MET A 39 -32.13 -22.66 35.13
C MET A 39 -32.33 -23.04 36.61
N LEU A 40 -33.03 -24.17 36.73
CA LEU A 40 -32.67 -25.37 37.52
C LEU A 40 -33.09 -25.46 38.98
N ALA A 41 -34.03 -26.37 39.21
CA ALA A 41 -34.36 -26.99 40.49
C ALA A 41 -34.08 -28.50 40.42
N SER A 42 -33.33 -29.04 41.39
CA SER A 42 -33.61 -30.30 42.13
C SER A 42 -32.41 -30.74 43.01
N PRO A 43 -32.63 -31.51 44.10
CA PRO A 43 -31.96 -31.29 45.38
C PRO A 43 -31.13 -32.48 45.90
N VAL A 44 -30.26 -32.25 46.90
CA VAL A 44 -29.72 -33.29 47.80
C VAL A 44 -29.79 -32.81 49.27
N PRO A 45 -30.25 -33.64 50.23
CA PRO A 45 -30.56 -33.23 51.60
C PRO A 45 -29.48 -33.63 52.63
N GLY A 46 -29.30 -32.82 53.68
CA GLY A 46 -28.44 -33.16 54.82
C GLY A 46 -28.62 -32.20 56.00
N LYS A 47 -29.28 -32.68 57.05
CA LYS A 47 -29.65 -31.98 58.30
C LYS A 47 -28.44 -31.45 59.09
N ARG A 48 -28.56 -30.25 59.69
CA ARG A 48 -28.51 -30.04 61.16
C ARG A 48 -28.82 -28.60 61.58
N LYS A 49 -29.38 -28.51 62.79
CA LYS A 49 -30.08 -27.40 63.45
C LYS A 49 -29.20 -26.15 63.68
N LEU A 50 -29.87 -25.00 63.61
CA LEU A 50 -29.43 -23.71 64.13
C LEU A 50 -29.01 -23.79 65.61
N SER A 51 -27.90 -23.11 65.95
CA SER A 51 -27.80 -22.35 67.19
C SER A 51 -27.19 -20.98 66.87
N SER A 52 -27.87 -19.95 67.34
CA SER A 52 -27.60 -18.53 67.14
C SER A 52 -26.21 -18.11 67.62
N GLN A 53 -25.38 -17.61 66.70
CA GLN A 53 -24.37 -16.62 67.03
C GLN A 53 -24.54 -15.42 66.09
N THR A 54 -24.89 -14.30 66.69
CA THR A 54 -24.93 -12.97 66.10
C THR A 54 -23.62 -12.63 65.38
N TYR A 55 -23.64 -12.61 64.04
CA TYR A 55 -22.60 -11.95 63.25
C TYR A 55 -23.10 -10.56 62.85
N ARG A 56 -22.55 -9.54 63.50
CA ARG A 56 -22.75 -8.14 63.14
C ARG A 56 -22.33 -7.92 61.68
N SER A 57 -23.23 -7.30 60.93
CA SER A 57 -22.93 -6.60 59.69
C SER A 57 -21.67 -5.75 59.85
N GLY A 58 -20.69 -5.94 58.97
CA GLY A 58 -19.43 -5.22 59.06
C GLY A 58 -18.56 -5.46 57.85
N ASN A 59 -18.94 -4.91 56.69
CA ASN A 59 -18.00 -4.44 55.67
C ASN A 59 -18.68 -3.39 54.78
N ILE A 60 -19.14 -2.32 55.42
CA ILE A 60 -19.41 -1.06 54.73
C ILE A 60 -18.04 -0.43 54.50
N LEU A 61 -17.56 -0.49 53.25
CA LEU A 61 -16.35 0.21 52.83
C LEU A 61 -16.41 1.65 53.38
N PRO A 62 -15.37 2.14 54.10
CA PRO A 62 -15.42 3.43 54.78
C PRO A 62 -15.91 4.53 53.82
N ARG A 63 -16.83 5.39 54.27
CA ARG A 63 -17.45 6.43 53.43
C ARG A 63 -16.43 7.30 52.70
N ARG A 64 -15.26 7.51 53.31
CA ARG A 64 -14.09 8.18 52.71
C ARG A 64 -13.49 7.41 51.54
N LEU A 65 -13.34 6.08 51.64
CA LEU A 65 -12.78 5.23 50.58
C LEU A 65 -13.71 5.16 49.35
N ARG A 66 -15.03 5.15 49.56
CA ARG A 66 -16.00 5.30 48.45
C ARG A 66 -15.88 6.66 47.77
N LEU A 67 -15.74 7.73 48.56
CA LEU A 67 -15.54 9.08 48.03
C LEU A 67 -14.26 9.17 47.18
N TYR A 68 -13.16 8.56 47.63
CA TYR A 68 -11.92 8.49 46.84
C TYR A 68 -12.12 7.72 45.53
N LEU A 69 -12.83 6.58 45.54
CA LEU A 69 -13.11 5.84 44.30
C LEU A 69 -13.98 6.64 43.32
N TYR A 70 -14.98 7.40 43.81
CA TYR A 70 -15.80 8.28 42.98
C TYR A 70 -15.03 9.46 42.38
N LEU A 71 -13.89 9.84 42.94
CA LEU A 71 -13.05 10.92 42.41
C LEU A 71 -11.91 10.38 41.53
N ILE A 72 -11.27 9.28 41.95
CA ILE A 72 -10.11 8.71 41.27
C ILE A 72 -10.52 8.04 39.95
N VAL A 73 -11.60 7.28 39.91
CA VAL A 73 -11.99 6.56 38.70
C VAL A 73 -12.32 7.53 37.55
N PRO A 74 -13.16 8.57 37.73
CA PRO A 74 -13.41 9.54 36.66
C PRO A 74 -12.17 10.36 36.30
N ALA A 75 -11.31 10.71 37.27
CA ALA A 75 -10.08 11.43 37.01
C ALA A 75 -9.10 10.59 36.17
N VAL A 76 -8.94 9.30 36.47
CA VAL A 76 -8.12 8.37 35.68
C VAL A 76 -8.74 8.14 34.30
N SER A 77 -10.06 7.95 34.21
CA SER A 77 -10.75 7.84 32.92
C SER A 77 -10.60 9.11 32.07
N LEU A 78 -10.68 10.29 32.67
CA LEU A 78 -10.47 11.57 32.00
C LEU A 78 -9.00 11.74 31.58
N LEU A 79 -8.04 11.34 32.40
CA LEU A 79 -6.61 11.33 32.06
C LEU A 79 -6.32 10.37 30.90
N LEU A 80 -6.92 9.18 30.89
CA LEU A 80 -6.80 8.23 29.79
C LEU A 80 -7.48 8.75 28.52
N LEU A 81 -8.61 9.47 28.65
CA LEU A 81 -9.28 10.12 27.53
C LEU A 81 -8.45 11.29 26.97
N ILE A 82 -7.93 12.18 27.82
CA ILE A 82 -7.04 13.28 27.42
C ILE A 82 -5.78 12.73 26.77
N ARG A 83 -5.15 11.70 27.37
CA ARG A 83 -4.00 11.01 26.79
C ARG A 83 -4.37 10.44 25.42
N ARG A 84 -5.50 9.73 25.29
CA ARG A 84 -5.99 9.19 24.01
C ARG A 84 -6.25 10.28 22.96
N LEU A 85 -6.86 11.40 23.35
CA LEU A 85 -7.11 12.55 22.47
C LEU A 85 -5.81 13.26 22.06
N SER A 86 -4.83 13.32 22.97
CA SER A 86 -3.49 13.86 22.71
C SER A 86 -2.67 12.97 21.78
N TYR A 87 -2.79 11.64 21.89
CA TYR A 87 -2.16 10.70 20.94
C TYR A 87 -2.83 10.74 19.56
N ARG A 88 -4.15 10.99 19.49
CA ARG A 88 -4.88 11.13 18.21
C ARG A 88 -4.36 12.29 17.36
N SER A 89 -3.78 13.31 18.00
CA SER A 89 -3.19 14.49 17.37
C SER A 89 -1.67 14.37 17.17
N HIS A 90 -1.02 13.32 17.67
CA HIS A 90 0.41 13.07 17.56
C HIS A 90 0.66 11.60 17.19
N ILE A 91 0.45 11.24 15.92
CA ILE A 91 1.29 10.19 15.35
C ILE A 91 2.71 10.78 15.38
N PRO A 92 3.69 10.18 16.08
CA PRO A 92 5.04 10.74 16.12
C PRO A 92 5.58 10.78 14.68
N PHE A 93 5.52 11.97 14.09
CA PHE A 93 6.02 12.26 12.77
C PHE A 93 7.53 12.14 12.83
N HIS A 94 8.09 11.31 11.94
CA HIS A 94 9.50 10.92 11.91
C HIS A 94 9.94 10.04 13.08
N HIS A 95 9.97 8.73 12.84
CA HIS A 95 10.96 7.90 13.51
C HIS A 95 12.28 8.05 12.73
N PRO A 96 13.29 8.77 13.25
CA PRO A 96 14.58 8.84 12.59
C PRO A 96 15.15 7.42 12.48
N LEU A 97 15.56 7.04 11.28
CA LEU A 97 16.12 5.71 11.06
C LEU A 97 17.53 5.67 11.63
N PRO A 98 17.89 4.67 12.45
CA PRO A 98 19.27 4.46 12.82
C PRO A 98 20.09 4.06 11.58
N PHE A 99 21.39 4.34 11.60
CA PHE A 99 22.33 3.79 10.63
C PHE A 99 22.17 2.25 10.54
N PRO A 100 22.17 1.66 9.33
CA PRO A 100 21.95 0.23 9.17
C PRO A 100 23.06 -0.54 9.90
N PRO A 101 22.73 -1.45 10.84
CA PRO A 101 23.71 -2.39 11.32
C PRO A 101 24.04 -3.36 10.19
N THR A 102 25.32 -3.71 10.08
CA THR A 102 25.84 -4.73 9.18
C THR A 102 25.06 -6.04 9.30
N MET A 103 24.81 -6.66 8.14
CA MET A 103 24.02 -7.86 7.91
C MET A 103 24.14 -8.91 9.04
N ASN A 104 23.01 -9.20 9.71
CA ASN A 104 22.89 -10.39 10.54
C ASN A 104 21.80 -11.31 9.97
N THR A 105 22.28 -12.47 9.52
CA THR A 105 21.60 -13.58 8.86
C THR A 105 20.89 -14.48 9.87
N THR A 106 19.67 -14.16 10.27
CA THR A 106 18.82 -15.15 10.96
C THR A 106 17.33 -15.02 10.59
N PHE A 107 16.69 -16.19 10.47
CA PHE A 107 15.54 -16.54 9.62
C PHE A 107 14.17 -16.58 10.33
N SER A 108 14.05 -16.05 11.55
CA SER A 108 12.78 -15.93 12.27
C SER A 108 12.63 -14.52 12.80
N PRO A 109 11.40 -14.05 13.09
CA PRO A 109 11.24 -12.78 13.77
C PRO A 109 12.08 -12.79 15.05
N THR A 110 13.17 -12.02 15.05
CA THR A 110 13.98 -11.80 16.25
C THR A 110 13.49 -10.50 16.90
N PRO A 111 13.85 -10.25 18.18
CA PRO A 111 13.60 -8.95 18.78
C PRO A 111 14.16 -7.77 17.96
N SER A 112 15.16 -8.02 17.11
CA SER A 112 15.78 -7.02 16.23
C SER A 112 15.23 -6.99 14.78
N ARG A 113 14.54 -8.04 14.31
CA ARG A 113 14.00 -8.16 12.93
C ARG A 113 12.62 -8.80 12.98
N GLN A 114 11.56 -8.01 12.87
CA GLN A 114 10.17 -8.47 12.93
C GLN A 114 9.57 -8.78 11.56
N VAL A 115 9.99 -8.07 10.51
CA VAL A 115 9.53 -8.28 9.13
C VAL A 115 10.46 -9.28 8.44
N PRO A 116 9.95 -10.41 7.92
CA PRO A 116 10.75 -11.28 7.08
C PRO A 116 11.01 -10.60 5.72
N PRO A 117 12.17 -10.80 5.07
CA PRO A 117 12.50 -10.19 3.77
C PRO A 117 11.84 -10.93 2.61
N TYR A 118 10.54 -11.18 2.72
CA TYR A 118 9.73 -11.79 1.68
C TYR A 118 9.09 -10.68 0.89
N VAL A 119 9.29 -10.65 -0.42
CA VAL A 119 8.62 -9.68 -1.29
C VAL A 119 7.39 -10.34 -1.91
N HIS A 120 6.27 -9.63 -1.86
CA HIS A 120 5.00 -10.06 -2.41
C HIS A 120 4.59 -9.14 -3.55
N TYR A 121 4.40 -9.72 -4.74
CA TYR A 121 3.78 -9.07 -5.87
C TYR A 121 2.42 -9.71 -6.16
N ILE A 122 1.41 -8.88 -6.43
CA ILE A 122 0.09 -9.34 -6.89
C ILE A 122 -0.10 -8.83 -8.31
N TYR A 123 -0.36 -9.74 -9.25
CA TYR A 123 -0.54 -9.40 -10.64
C TYR A 123 -1.42 -10.42 -11.37
N GLY A 124 -2.00 -10.04 -12.52
CA GLY A 124 -2.83 -10.96 -13.32
C GLY A 124 -4.14 -11.36 -12.63
N LEU A 125 -4.86 -10.40 -12.04
CA LEU A 125 -6.18 -10.62 -11.43
C LEU A 125 -7.35 -10.49 -12.43
N SER A 126 -7.04 -10.28 -13.70
CA SER A 126 -7.99 -10.22 -14.82
C SER A 126 -7.40 -10.99 -16.01
N PRO A 127 -8.21 -11.72 -16.80
CA PRO A 127 -7.71 -12.45 -17.97
C PRO A 127 -7.12 -11.52 -19.04
N THR A 128 -7.50 -10.24 -19.05
CA THR A 128 -6.97 -9.23 -19.97
C THR A 128 -5.83 -8.40 -19.38
N PHE A 129 -5.41 -8.69 -18.14
CA PHE A 129 -4.45 -7.88 -17.39
C PHE A 129 -4.82 -6.39 -17.29
N GLY A 130 -6.12 -6.06 -17.39
CA GLY A 130 -6.60 -4.67 -17.42
C GLY A 130 -6.15 -3.89 -18.66
N GLY A 131 -5.82 -4.59 -19.76
CA GLY A 131 -5.26 -4.00 -20.97
C GLY A 131 -3.75 -3.70 -20.88
N LYS A 132 -3.11 -4.05 -19.77
CA LYS A 132 -1.68 -3.81 -19.52
C LYS A 132 -1.00 -5.14 -19.15
N PRO A 133 -0.56 -5.94 -20.13
CA PRO A 133 0.18 -7.18 -19.85
C PRO A 133 1.54 -6.88 -19.21
N PHE A 134 2.20 -7.91 -18.69
CA PHE A 134 3.51 -7.76 -18.04
C PHE A 134 4.53 -7.23 -19.05
N SER A 135 4.96 -5.99 -18.83
CA SER A 135 5.77 -5.22 -19.78
C SER A 135 7.18 -4.97 -19.25
N PHE A 136 7.97 -4.20 -20.00
CA PHE A 136 9.27 -3.70 -19.57
C PHE A 136 9.23 -3.00 -18.20
N LEU A 137 8.14 -2.29 -17.88
CA LEU A 137 8.05 -1.57 -16.62
C LEU A 137 7.92 -2.49 -15.42
N GLN A 138 7.10 -3.54 -15.51
CA GLN A 138 6.99 -4.53 -14.44
C GLN A 138 8.31 -5.29 -14.29
N TYR A 139 8.96 -5.66 -15.40
CA TYR A 139 10.31 -6.22 -15.37
C TYR A 139 11.26 -5.29 -14.59
N LEU A 140 11.30 -3.99 -14.91
CA LEU A 140 12.16 -3.02 -14.24
C LEU A 140 11.88 -2.90 -12.73
N CYS A 141 10.60 -2.79 -12.35
CA CYS A 141 10.19 -2.68 -10.95
C CYS A 141 10.55 -3.94 -10.16
N PHE A 142 10.33 -5.12 -10.75
CA PHE A 142 10.64 -6.40 -10.12
C PHE A 142 12.15 -6.61 -9.98
N THR A 143 12.92 -6.28 -11.03
CA THR A 143 14.38 -6.27 -10.99
C THR A 143 14.91 -5.33 -9.92
N SER A 144 14.32 -4.15 -9.75
CA SER A 144 14.77 -3.23 -8.71
C SER A 144 14.68 -3.81 -7.29
N SER A 145 13.60 -4.54 -6.96
CA SER A 145 13.49 -5.17 -5.64
C SER A 145 14.47 -6.34 -5.48
N LEU A 146 14.65 -7.17 -6.50
CA LEU A 146 15.59 -8.30 -6.46
C LEU A 146 17.04 -7.87 -6.25
N HIS A 147 17.46 -6.74 -6.84
CA HIS A 147 18.83 -6.24 -6.72
C HIS A 147 19.06 -5.32 -5.52
N VAL A 148 18.04 -4.58 -5.06
CA VAL A 148 18.20 -3.61 -3.96
C VAL A 148 17.82 -4.19 -2.61
N ILE A 149 16.74 -4.98 -2.54
CA ILE A 149 16.27 -5.61 -1.30
C ILE A 149 17.00 -6.94 -1.08
N GLU A 150 17.37 -7.63 -2.17
CA GLU A 150 17.93 -8.99 -2.15
C GLU A 150 17.07 -9.94 -1.28
N PRO A 151 15.77 -10.09 -1.61
CA PRO A 151 14.84 -10.80 -0.75
C PRO A 151 15.18 -12.28 -0.65
N GLU A 152 14.89 -12.89 0.50
CA GLU A 152 15.03 -14.34 0.68
C GLU A 152 13.98 -15.08 -0.16
N ARG A 153 12.78 -14.50 -0.31
CA ARG A 153 11.70 -15.06 -1.11
C ARG A 153 10.98 -13.98 -1.90
N ILE A 154 10.59 -14.31 -3.13
CA ILE A 154 9.65 -13.53 -3.92
C ILE A 154 8.42 -14.40 -4.15
N TYR A 155 7.30 -14.00 -3.56
CA TYR A 155 6.00 -14.59 -3.81
C TYR A 155 5.28 -13.80 -4.91
N PHE A 156 4.92 -14.49 -5.98
CA PHE A 156 4.12 -13.93 -7.06
C PHE A 156 2.71 -14.50 -7.01
N HIS A 157 1.76 -13.66 -6.58
CA HIS A 157 0.37 -14.00 -6.38
C HIS A 157 -0.45 -13.66 -7.64
N TYR A 158 -1.11 -14.66 -8.23
CA TYR A 158 -1.77 -14.48 -9.53
C TYR A 158 -3.03 -15.31 -9.70
N VAL A 159 -3.97 -14.83 -10.51
CA VAL A 159 -5.07 -15.64 -11.05
C VAL A 159 -4.74 -16.09 -12.47
N TYR A 160 -4.14 -15.23 -13.28
CA TYR A 160 -3.69 -15.53 -14.65
C TYR A 160 -2.19 -15.25 -14.73
N GLU A 161 -1.40 -16.27 -15.08
CA GLU A 161 0.05 -16.11 -15.17
C GLU A 161 0.37 -15.20 -16.36
N PRO A 162 1.27 -14.22 -16.21
CA PRO A 162 1.77 -13.48 -17.35
C PRO A 162 2.47 -14.38 -18.36
N SER A 163 2.65 -13.86 -19.56
CA SER A 163 3.45 -14.50 -20.59
C SER A 163 4.20 -13.43 -21.38
N GLY A 164 5.02 -13.86 -22.33
CA GLY A 164 5.78 -12.97 -23.19
C GLY A 164 7.21 -12.76 -22.73
N TRP A 165 7.98 -12.08 -23.58
CA TRP A 165 9.43 -12.03 -23.48
C TRP A 165 9.94 -11.38 -22.17
N TRP A 166 9.23 -10.36 -21.67
CA TRP A 166 9.56 -9.69 -20.42
C TRP A 166 9.35 -10.58 -19.19
N TRP A 167 8.26 -11.35 -19.17
CA TRP A 167 7.99 -12.30 -18.09
C TRP A 167 9.02 -13.43 -18.05
N GLU A 168 9.34 -14.02 -19.20
CA GLU A 168 10.35 -15.08 -19.27
C GLU A 168 11.75 -14.55 -18.91
N THR A 169 12.09 -13.34 -19.37
CA THR A 169 13.38 -12.71 -19.00
C THR A 169 13.46 -12.42 -17.51
N TRP A 170 12.36 -11.99 -16.88
CA TRP A 170 12.30 -11.83 -15.43
C TRP A 170 12.52 -13.16 -14.69
N LYS A 171 11.83 -14.23 -15.12
CA LYS A 171 11.98 -15.56 -14.52
C LYS A 171 13.41 -16.09 -14.62
N GLU A 172 14.07 -15.88 -15.76
CA GLU A 172 15.49 -16.21 -15.93
C GLU A 172 16.38 -15.43 -14.96
N GLU A 173 16.09 -14.14 -14.76
CA GLU A 173 16.89 -13.29 -13.87
C GLU A 173 16.76 -13.70 -12.40
N VAL A 174 15.56 -13.97 -11.91
CA VAL A 174 15.40 -14.51 -10.54
C VAL A 174 15.99 -15.91 -10.40
N ALA A 175 15.88 -16.76 -11.44
CA ALA A 175 16.51 -18.09 -11.43
C ALA A 175 18.04 -18.02 -11.36
N SER A 176 18.67 -16.98 -11.94
CA SER A 176 20.11 -16.75 -11.81
C SER A 176 20.57 -16.48 -10.36
N ARG A 177 19.63 -16.09 -9.49
CA ARG A 177 19.84 -15.80 -8.06
C ARG A 177 19.26 -16.87 -7.13
N ILE A 178 18.98 -18.09 -7.62
CA ILE A 178 18.34 -19.17 -6.84
C ILE A 178 19.08 -19.55 -5.54
N LYS A 179 20.38 -19.24 -5.43
CA LYS A 179 21.16 -19.48 -4.20
C LYS A 179 20.82 -18.52 -3.06
N THR A 180 20.26 -17.35 -3.36
CA THR A 180 19.95 -16.30 -2.38
C THR A 180 18.47 -15.97 -2.31
N THR A 181 17.72 -16.21 -3.39
CA THR A 181 16.31 -15.84 -3.51
C THR A 181 15.50 -17.00 -4.06
N GLU A 182 14.49 -17.43 -3.31
CA GLU A 182 13.50 -18.42 -3.76
C GLU A 182 12.33 -17.72 -4.46
N PHE A 183 11.98 -18.13 -5.68
CA PHE A 183 10.83 -17.60 -6.42
C PHE A 183 9.65 -18.57 -6.33
N ILE A 184 8.51 -18.08 -5.83
CA ILE A 184 7.34 -18.90 -5.51
C ILE A 184 6.11 -18.34 -6.21
N MET A 185 5.56 -19.13 -7.13
CA MET A 185 4.30 -18.85 -7.80
C MET A 185 3.13 -19.30 -6.94
N VAL A 186 2.23 -18.37 -6.58
CA VAL A 186 1.07 -18.64 -5.72
C VAL A 186 -0.22 -18.34 -6.48
N LYS A 187 -0.91 -19.41 -6.89
CA LYS A 187 -2.23 -19.29 -7.51
C LYS A 187 -3.24 -18.79 -6.47
N GLN A 188 -3.85 -17.64 -6.74
CA GLN A 188 -4.90 -17.05 -5.93
C GLN A 188 -6.30 -17.43 -6.43
N ARG A 189 -7.26 -17.38 -5.51
CA ARG A 189 -8.68 -17.38 -5.87
C ARG A 189 -9.04 -16.05 -6.54
N ASP A 190 -10.08 -16.07 -7.37
CA ASP A 190 -10.73 -14.83 -7.77
C ASP A 190 -11.55 -14.27 -6.60
N VAL A 191 -11.19 -13.10 -6.10
CA VAL A 191 -11.89 -12.45 -4.99
C VAL A 191 -13.15 -11.78 -5.52
N VAL A 192 -14.26 -12.51 -5.47
CA VAL A 192 -15.58 -11.99 -5.88
C VAL A 192 -16.35 -11.37 -4.71
N GLU A 193 -15.96 -11.70 -3.47
CA GLU A 193 -16.54 -11.15 -2.24
C GLU A 193 -15.55 -11.16 -1.06
N VAL A 194 -15.81 -10.30 -0.09
CA VAL A 194 -15.09 -10.22 1.19
C VAL A 194 -16.08 -9.93 2.32
N PHE A 195 -16.20 -10.84 3.29
CA PHE A 195 -17.21 -10.78 4.36
C PHE A 195 -18.66 -10.57 3.86
N GLY A 196 -19.02 -11.22 2.75
CA GLY A 196 -20.34 -11.09 2.12
C GLY A 196 -20.54 -9.81 1.29
N ASN A 197 -19.56 -8.91 1.24
CA ASN A 197 -19.59 -7.72 0.39
C ASN A 197 -18.95 -8.04 -0.96
N LYS A 198 -19.63 -7.72 -2.07
CA LYS A 198 -19.12 -7.97 -3.43
C LYS A 198 -17.86 -7.16 -3.73
N VAL A 199 -16.91 -7.78 -4.43
CA VAL A 199 -15.68 -7.15 -4.92
C VAL A 199 -15.59 -7.36 -6.44
N GLU A 200 -15.82 -6.30 -7.20
CA GLU A 200 -15.90 -6.39 -8.66
C GLU A 200 -14.58 -5.99 -9.33
N HIS A 201 -14.01 -4.86 -8.92
CA HIS A 201 -12.84 -4.28 -9.56
C HIS A 201 -11.54 -4.96 -9.10
N PHE A 202 -10.65 -5.29 -10.04
CA PHE A 202 -9.39 -6.00 -9.76
C PHE A 202 -8.48 -5.27 -8.76
N ALA A 203 -8.49 -3.93 -8.74
CA ALA A 203 -7.77 -3.15 -7.73
C ALA A 203 -8.23 -3.46 -6.30
N HIS A 204 -9.55 -3.59 -6.09
CA HIS A 204 -10.10 -3.98 -4.79
C HIS A 204 -9.85 -5.45 -4.47
N LYS A 205 -9.78 -6.32 -5.48
CA LYS A 205 -9.34 -7.72 -5.30
C LYS A 205 -7.90 -7.76 -4.78
N ALA A 206 -7.01 -6.95 -5.35
CA ALA A 206 -5.64 -6.80 -4.87
C ALA A 206 -5.57 -6.22 -3.44
N ASP A 207 -6.48 -5.29 -3.08
CA ASP A 207 -6.59 -4.77 -1.71
C ASP A 207 -6.90 -5.87 -0.68
N VAL A 208 -7.76 -6.82 -1.02
CA VAL A 208 -8.07 -7.96 -0.14
C VAL A 208 -6.88 -8.92 -0.07
N ILE A 209 -6.35 -9.34 -1.23
CA ILE A 209 -5.24 -10.32 -1.28
C ILE A 209 -4.01 -9.77 -0.55
N ARG A 210 -3.64 -8.49 -0.72
CA ARG A 210 -2.44 -7.93 -0.06
C ARG A 210 -2.54 -7.96 1.47
N LEU A 211 -3.74 -7.80 2.03
CA LEU A 211 -3.95 -7.92 3.47
C LEU A 211 -3.89 -9.38 3.94
N GLU A 212 -4.44 -10.31 3.15
CA GLU A 212 -4.37 -11.75 3.45
C GLU A 212 -2.92 -12.25 3.45
N VAL A 213 -2.13 -11.89 2.43
CA VAL A 213 -0.74 -12.34 2.31
C VAL A 213 0.14 -11.74 3.40
N LEU A 214 0.00 -10.43 3.71
CA LEU A 214 0.75 -9.82 4.81
C LEU A 214 0.32 -10.36 6.17
N ARG A 215 -0.95 -10.73 6.35
CA ARG A 215 -1.43 -11.38 7.58
C ARG A 215 -0.75 -12.74 7.76
N ASP A 216 -0.72 -13.56 6.71
CA ASP A 216 -0.34 -14.97 6.82
C ASP A 216 1.18 -15.17 6.71
N TYR A 217 1.85 -14.44 5.81
CA TYR A 217 3.28 -14.58 5.52
C TYR A 217 4.13 -13.46 6.12
N GLY A 218 3.53 -12.32 6.49
CA GLY A 218 4.28 -11.09 6.72
C GLY A 218 4.95 -10.61 5.43
N GLY A 219 6.08 -9.93 5.56
CA GLY A 219 6.90 -9.53 4.42
C GLY A 219 6.72 -8.08 3.99
N ILE A 220 7.09 -7.84 2.75
CA ILE A 220 7.09 -6.56 2.04
C ILE A 220 6.12 -6.73 0.88
N TYR A 221 5.02 -6.01 0.91
CA TYR A 221 4.14 -5.90 -0.24
C TYR A 221 4.56 -4.71 -1.10
N LEU A 222 4.64 -4.92 -2.42
CA LEU A 222 4.92 -3.90 -3.42
C LEU A 222 3.87 -3.99 -4.54
N ASP A 223 3.24 -2.86 -4.90
CA ASP A 223 2.50 -2.76 -6.17
C ASP A 223 3.46 -2.99 -7.35
N ALA A 224 2.93 -3.49 -8.47
CA ALA A 224 3.73 -3.97 -9.60
C ALA A 224 4.49 -2.85 -10.36
N ASP A 225 4.16 -1.60 -10.08
CA ASP A 225 4.73 -0.38 -10.63
C ASP A 225 5.50 0.43 -9.55
N VAL A 226 6.03 -0.25 -8.54
CA VAL A 226 6.95 0.35 -7.54
C VAL A 226 8.40 0.03 -7.90
N LEU A 227 9.17 1.09 -8.21
CA LEU A 227 10.62 1.02 -8.38
C LEU A 227 11.32 1.19 -7.02
N VAL A 228 12.14 0.22 -6.63
CA VAL A 228 12.90 0.24 -5.37
C VAL A 228 14.24 0.96 -5.57
N ILE A 229 14.50 1.95 -4.72
CA ILE A 229 15.66 2.85 -4.80
C ILE A 229 16.71 2.49 -3.74
N LYS A 230 16.26 2.22 -2.51
CA LYS A 230 17.09 2.01 -1.31
C LYS A 230 16.61 0.78 -0.53
N ASP A 231 17.54 0.04 0.06
CA ASP A 231 17.27 -1.16 0.86
C ASP A 231 16.35 -0.86 2.06
N PHE A 232 15.47 -1.81 2.37
CA PHE A 232 14.44 -1.73 3.42
C PHE A 232 14.93 -2.26 4.77
N GLY A 233 16.17 -2.79 4.86
CA GLY A 233 16.76 -3.34 6.08
C GLY A 233 16.51 -2.55 7.37
N PRO A 234 16.68 -1.20 7.39
CA PRO A 234 16.40 -0.38 8.57
C PRO A 234 14.95 -0.44 9.10
N LEU A 235 14.00 -0.85 8.25
CA LEU A 235 12.58 -0.92 8.55
C LEU A 235 12.15 -2.29 9.12
N TYR A 236 12.96 -3.34 8.97
CA TYR A 236 12.55 -4.70 9.36
C TYR A 236 12.34 -4.87 10.87
N LYS A 237 12.88 -3.98 11.70
CA LYS A 237 12.69 -4.02 13.16
C LYS A 237 11.28 -3.65 13.63
N PHE A 238 10.44 -3.10 12.76
CA PHE A 238 9.10 -2.64 13.13
C PHE A 238 8.02 -3.68 12.79
N PRO A 239 6.96 -3.82 13.62
CA PRO A 239 5.93 -4.83 13.40
C PRO A 239 5.04 -4.57 12.17
N MET A 240 4.84 -3.30 11.83
CA MET A 240 4.09 -2.84 10.67
C MET A 240 4.65 -1.49 10.25
N VAL A 241 4.85 -1.28 8.96
CA VAL A 241 5.32 -0.01 8.38
C VAL A 241 4.45 0.36 7.20
N MET A 242 3.97 1.59 7.19
CA MET A 242 3.31 2.24 6.05
C MET A 242 3.85 3.67 5.90
N ALA A 243 3.63 4.29 4.75
CA ALA A 243 3.94 5.70 4.56
C ALA A 243 2.71 6.52 4.19
N MET A 244 2.81 7.81 4.49
CA MET A 244 1.83 8.80 4.10
C MET A 244 1.80 9.01 2.59
N GLU A 245 0.60 9.14 2.03
CA GLU A 245 0.44 9.68 0.68
C GLU A 245 0.22 11.20 0.77
N SER A 246 0.94 11.96 -0.08
CA SER A 246 0.79 13.42 -0.13
C SER A 246 -0.47 13.81 -0.89
N GLN A 247 -1.03 14.97 -0.53
CA GLN A 247 -2.17 15.55 -1.24
C GLN A 247 -1.73 16.37 -2.48
N PRO A 248 -2.60 16.51 -3.49
CA PRO A 248 -2.33 17.30 -4.72
C PRO A 248 -2.19 18.81 -4.53
N ASN A 249 -2.64 19.36 -3.40
CA ASN A 249 -2.43 20.77 -3.06
C ASN A 249 -0.97 21.07 -2.64
N LEU A 250 -0.10 20.03 -2.64
CA LEU A 250 1.36 20.08 -2.55
C LEU A 250 1.95 20.78 -1.31
N ASP A 251 1.13 21.25 -0.37
CA ASP A 251 1.63 21.85 0.86
C ASP A 251 2.23 20.75 1.76
N PRO A 252 3.54 20.79 2.06
CA PRO A 252 4.19 19.87 3.00
C PRO A 252 3.61 19.92 4.41
N LYS A 253 2.91 21.00 4.78
CA LYS A 253 2.31 21.20 6.11
C LYS A 253 0.92 20.61 6.24
N LEU A 254 0.25 20.27 5.12
CA LEU A 254 -1.09 19.70 5.16
C LEU A 254 -1.05 18.22 5.58
N PRO A 255 -2.09 17.73 6.27
CA PRO A 255 -2.20 16.32 6.62
C PRO A 255 -2.15 15.46 5.35
N PRO A 256 -1.70 14.19 5.44
CA PRO A 256 -1.68 13.30 4.29
C PRO A 256 -3.09 13.02 3.75
N SER A 257 -3.19 12.53 2.51
CA SER A 257 -4.46 11.99 1.98
C SER A 257 -4.86 10.71 2.73
N GLY A 258 -3.87 9.96 3.20
CA GLY A 258 -4.01 8.79 4.05
C GLY A 258 -2.71 7.98 4.09
N LEU A 259 -2.82 6.67 4.35
CA LEU A 259 -1.68 5.75 4.28
C LEU A 259 -1.83 4.89 3.03
N CYS A 260 -0.98 5.11 2.03
CA CYS A 260 -1.06 4.35 0.78
C CYS A 260 -0.56 2.92 0.96
N ASN A 261 -1.27 1.99 0.33
CA ASN A 261 -1.09 0.56 0.45
C ASN A 261 -0.29 -0.06 -0.71
N ALA A 262 0.37 0.76 -1.53
CA ALA A 262 1.25 0.32 -2.60
C ALA A 262 2.62 -0.18 -2.09
N VAL A 263 3.03 0.25 -0.89
CA VAL A 263 4.22 -0.26 -0.19
C VAL A 263 3.89 -0.48 1.28
N MET A 264 4.02 -1.71 1.76
CA MET A 264 3.75 -2.07 3.15
C MET A 264 4.73 -3.11 3.63
N LEU A 265 5.17 -3.00 4.89
CA LEU A 265 5.98 -4.02 5.53
C LEU A 265 5.24 -4.51 6.78
N SER A 266 5.17 -5.82 7.00
CA SER A 266 4.47 -6.38 8.16
C SER A 266 5.17 -7.63 8.66
N ARG A 267 5.17 -7.81 9.99
CA ARG A 267 5.32 -9.16 10.55
C ARG A 267 4.04 -9.98 10.28
N PRO A 268 4.13 -11.32 10.23
CA PRO A 268 2.94 -12.16 10.20
C PRO A 268 2.05 -11.87 11.41
N TYR A 269 0.73 -11.88 11.20
CA TYR A 269 -0.30 -11.61 12.21
C TYR A 269 -0.06 -10.31 12.99
N SER A 270 0.42 -9.26 12.32
CA SER A 270 0.45 -7.92 12.89
C SER A 270 -0.96 -7.49 13.28
N SER A 271 -1.11 -6.97 14.50
CA SER A 271 -2.42 -6.54 15.02
C SER A 271 -3.06 -5.47 14.14
N PHE A 272 -2.26 -4.62 13.50
CA PHE A 272 -2.74 -3.62 12.55
C PHE A 272 -3.39 -4.26 11.32
N VAL A 273 -2.68 -5.20 10.67
CA VAL A 273 -3.18 -5.89 9.46
C VAL A 273 -4.43 -6.69 9.77
N VAL A 274 -4.46 -7.41 10.90
CA VAL A 274 -5.65 -8.18 11.32
C VAL A 274 -6.84 -7.26 11.55
N ARG A 275 -6.65 -6.12 12.24
CA ARG A 275 -7.72 -5.14 12.45
C ARG A 275 -8.21 -4.55 11.13
N TRP A 276 -7.29 -4.19 10.24
CA TRP A 276 -7.62 -3.60 8.95
C TRP A 276 -8.38 -4.58 8.07
N TYR A 277 -7.92 -5.82 7.97
CA TYR A 277 -8.64 -6.89 7.26
C TYR A 277 -10.04 -7.10 7.83
N ASN A 278 -10.19 -7.19 9.16
CA ASN A 278 -11.51 -7.35 9.79
C ASN A 278 -12.44 -6.15 9.54
N ALA A 279 -11.91 -4.95 9.33
CA ALA A 279 -12.70 -3.78 8.98
C ALA A 279 -13.31 -3.85 7.56
N TYR A 280 -12.89 -4.78 6.70
CA TYR A 280 -13.55 -5.08 5.43
C TYR A 280 -14.93 -5.73 5.60
N GLN A 281 -15.36 -6.06 6.81
CA GLN A 281 -16.78 -6.36 7.09
C GLN A 281 -17.71 -5.23 6.64
N ASN A 282 -17.23 -3.99 6.65
CA ASN A 282 -17.95 -2.81 6.16
C ASN A 282 -17.48 -2.39 4.75
N PHE A 283 -16.97 -3.32 3.94
CA PHE A 283 -16.44 -3.01 2.61
C PHE A 283 -17.50 -2.40 1.70
N THR A 284 -17.13 -1.32 1.01
CA THR A 284 -17.91 -0.73 -0.07
C THR A 284 -17.03 -0.31 -1.24
N SER A 285 -17.44 -0.65 -2.46
CA SER A 285 -16.81 -0.20 -3.69
C SER A 285 -17.19 1.25 -4.07
N THR A 286 -18.18 1.85 -3.40
CA THR A 286 -18.65 3.21 -3.72
C THR A 286 -17.62 4.30 -3.45
N ARG A 287 -16.63 4.02 -2.59
CA ARG A 287 -15.57 4.97 -2.23
C ARG A 287 -14.21 4.36 -2.56
N TRP A 288 -13.75 4.61 -3.79
CA TRP A 288 -12.54 4.02 -4.38
C TRP A 288 -11.35 3.86 -3.42
N ALA A 289 -10.85 4.96 -2.84
CA ALA A 289 -9.66 4.95 -1.99
C ALA A 289 -9.95 4.72 -0.50
N TYR A 290 -11.21 4.54 -0.10
CA TYR A 290 -11.56 4.55 1.32
C TYR A 290 -10.94 3.38 2.07
N HIS A 291 -11.14 2.15 1.59
CA HIS A 291 -10.63 0.96 2.28
C HIS A 291 -9.11 0.75 2.13
N SER A 292 -8.53 1.28 1.05
CA SER A 292 -7.11 1.13 0.71
C SER A 292 -6.21 2.24 1.27
N VAL A 293 -6.73 3.46 1.44
CA VAL A 293 -5.92 4.64 1.83
C VAL A 293 -6.46 5.38 3.06
N THR A 294 -7.77 5.68 3.09
CA THR A 294 -8.36 6.46 4.19
C THR A 294 -8.52 5.64 5.48
N LEU A 295 -9.04 4.42 5.36
CA LEU A 295 -9.29 3.50 6.47
C LEU A 295 -8.01 3.15 7.26
N PRO A 296 -6.88 2.75 6.63
CA PRO A 296 -5.65 2.51 7.40
C PRO A 296 -5.17 3.77 8.12
N TYR A 297 -5.36 4.97 7.56
CA TYR A 297 -5.04 6.21 8.28
C TYR A 297 -5.91 6.42 9.53
N LEU A 298 -7.22 6.20 9.44
CA LEU A 298 -8.12 6.27 10.59
C LEU A 298 -7.81 5.21 11.66
N LEU A 299 -7.41 4.02 11.22
CA LEU A 299 -6.95 2.95 12.11
C LEU A 299 -5.63 3.33 12.79
N ALA A 300 -4.68 3.92 12.07
CA ALA A 300 -3.41 4.37 12.63
C ALA A 300 -3.62 5.45 13.71
N GLN A 301 -4.56 6.37 13.52
CA GLN A 301 -4.94 7.34 14.54
C GLN A 301 -5.60 6.69 15.77
N SER A 302 -6.30 5.57 15.58
CA SER A 302 -6.99 4.86 16.65
C SER A 302 -6.09 3.89 17.40
N TYR A 303 -5.06 3.36 16.74
CA TYR A 303 -4.11 2.36 17.22
C TYR A 303 -2.65 2.75 16.87
N PRO A 304 -2.16 3.90 17.38
CA PRO A 304 -0.87 4.46 16.94
C PRO A 304 0.36 3.65 17.36
N LEU A 305 0.21 2.64 18.21
CA LEU A 305 1.30 1.76 18.64
C LEU A 305 1.39 0.47 17.81
N ASP A 306 0.42 0.21 16.93
CA ASP A 306 0.38 -1.04 16.15
C ASP A 306 1.24 -0.96 14.87
N LEU A 307 1.72 0.23 14.51
CA LEU A 307 2.52 0.48 13.31
C LEU A 307 3.47 1.68 13.46
N ILE A 308 4.47 1.73 12.59
CA ILE A 308 5.23 2.94 12.29
C ILE A 308 4.70 3.56 11.00
N VAL A 309 4.46 4.87 11.05
CA VAL A 309 4.08 5.66 9.89
C VAL A 309 5.25 6.51 9.44
N LEU A 310 5.74 6.25 8.23
CA LEU A 310 6.76 7.07 7.57
C LEU A 310 6.12 8.29 6.91
N ASN A 311 6.92 9.33 6.73
CA ASN A 311 6.50 10.55 6.07
C ASN A 311 6.25 10.33 4.55
N LYS A 312 5.68 11.34 3.90
CA LYS A 312 5.29 11.28 2.49
C LYS A 312 6.42 11.19 1.47
N PHE A 313 7.65 11.51 1.87
CA PHE A 313 8.85 11.41 1.05
C PHE A 313 9.50 10.02 1.10
N ALA A 314 9.02 9.12 1.98
CA ALA A 314 9.64 7.81 2.14
C ALA A 314 9.37 6.88 0.95
N PHE A 315 8.11 6.77 0.50
CA PHE A 315 7.72 5.78 -0.53
C PHE A 315 7.08 6.37 -1.78
N PHE A 316 6.32 7.46 -1.65
CA PHE A 316 5.34 7.87 -2.67
C PHE A 316 5.61 9.27 -3.25
N TRP A 317 6.75 9.87 -2.94
CA TRP A 317 7.18 11.13 -3.53
C TRP A 317 8.17 10.89 -4.68
N PRO A 318 8.08 11.64 -5.79
CA PRO A 318 7.00 12.56 -6.16
C PRO A 318 5.67 11.85 -6.48
N ILE A 319 4.54 12.55 -6.29
CA ILE A 319 3.17 11.99 -6.48
C ILE A 319 2.68 11.98 -7.94
N TRP A 320 1.51 11.38 -8.18
CA TRP A 320 0.82 11.25 -9.48
C TRP A 320 0.36 12.57 -10.14
N HIS A 321 0.56 13.72 -9.51
CA HIS A 321 0.15 15.01 -10.05
C HIS A 321 1.01 15.40 -11.25
N ASP A 322 0.43 16.13 -12.20
CA ASP A 322 1.01 16.41 -13.52
C ASP A 322 2.41 17.04 -13.46
N ASP A 323 2.62 17.99 -12.55
CA ASP A 323 3.92 18.66 -12.38
C ASP A 323 5.02 17.73 -11.86
N HIS A 324 4.66 16.78 -11.00
CA HIS A 324 5.59 15.78 -10.49
C HIS A 324 5.91 14.69 -11.50
N LEU A 325 4.90 14.22 -12.24
CA LEU A 325 5.13 13.31 -13.36
C LEU A 325 6.02 13.97 -14.42
N ARG A 326 5.82 15.27 -14.72
CA ARG A 326 6.72 16.02 -15.59
C ARG A 326 8.13 16.14 -15.03
N LEU A 327 8.27 16.47 -13.74
CA LEU A 327 9.57 16.58 -13.07
C LEU A 327 10.38 15.27 -13.17
N VAL A 328 9.71 14.13 -13.03
CA VAL A 328 10.38 12.83 -13.01
C VAL A 328 10.64 12.28 -14.43
N HIS A 329 9.67 12.39 -15.33
CA HIS A 329 9.70 11.70 -16.63
C HIS A 329 9.98 12.59 -17.84
N ARG A 330 9.83 13.92 -17.74
CA ARG A 330 9.93 14.83 -18.89
C ARG A 330 10.99 15.91 -18.74
N SER A 331 11.18 16.46 -17.56
CA SER A 331 12.22 17.46 -17.33
C SER A 331 13.61 16.85 -17.52
N PRO A 332 14.64 17.65 -17.81
CA PRO A 332 16.02 17.26 -17.50
C PRO A 332 16.11 16.70 -16.08
N PRO A 333 17.14 15.89 -15.77
CA PRO A 333 17.16 15.08 -14.55
C PRO A 333 17.46 15.92 -13.30
N LEU A 334 16.48 16.77 -12.94
CA LEU A 334 16.48 17.74 -11.86
C LEU A 334 16.13 17.11 -10.52
N TYR A 335 15.38 16.01 -10.54
CA TYR A 335 15.04 15.25 -9.34
C TYR A 335 16.06 14.14 -9.13
N ASP A 336 16.57 14.01 -7.91
CA ASP A 336 17.54 12.99 -7.54
C ASP A 336 16.94 12.12 -6.42
N PHE A 337 16.66 10.86 -6.73
CA PHE A 337 16.11 9.88 -5.80
C PHE A 337 17.07 9.57 -4.63
N HIS A 338 18.35 9.91 -4.77
CA HIS A 338 19.38 9.68 -3.76
C HIS A 338 19.73 10.94 -2.95
N GLN A 339 18.96 12.02 -3.09
CA GLN A 339 19.06 13.21 -2.26
C GLN A 339 17.73 13.44 -1.52
N PRO A 340 17.76 13.94 -0.28
CA PRO A 340 16.55 14.36 0.41
C PRO A 340 15.85 15.48 -0.37
N ASP A 341 14.53 15.41 -0.48
CA ASP A 341 13.76 16.51 -1.05
C ASP A 341 13.91 17.76 -0.16
N ARG A 342 13.90 18.95 -0.77
CA ARG A 342 14.03 20.22 -0.03
C ARG A 342 12.90 20.43 0.98
N LEU A 343 11.75 19.79 0.76
CA LEU A 343 10.59 19.83 1.64
C LEU A 343 10.56 18.66 2.63
N ALA A 344 11.50 17.71 2.53
CA ALA A 344 11.61 16.63 3.49
C ALA A 344 12.08 17.21 4.84
N PRO A 345 11.46 16.84 5.96
CA PRO A 345 11.79 17.40 7.27
C PRO A 345 13.05 16.76 7.89
N GLY A 346 13.80 15.95 7.14
CA GLY A 346 15.02 15.30 7.57
C GLY A 346 15.92 14.94 6.39
N TYR A 347 17.05 14.29 6.68
CA TYR A 347 18.07 13.93 5.69
C TYR A 347 17.89 12.52 5.09
N ASP A 348 16.75 11.87 5.38
CA ASP A 348 16.47 10.54 4.85
C ASP A 348 16.12 10.63 3.36
N THR A 349 16.81 9.82 2.55
CA THR A 349 16.48 9.61 1.14
C THR A 349 15.29 8.66 1.00
N GLN A 350 14.60 8.71 -0.13
CA GLN A 350 13.45 7.83 -0.37
C GLN A 350 13.85 6.37 -0.56
N PHE A 351 12.92 5.47 -0.25
CA PHE A 351 13.08 4.03 -0.42
C PHE A 351 12.59 3.53 -1.77
N THR A 352 11.53 4.15 -2.29
CA THR A 352 10.87 3.75 -3.54
C THR A 352 10.41 4.95 -4.33
N TYR A 353 10.12 4.74 -5.62
CA TYR A 353 9.30 5.61 -6.44
C TYR A 353 8.12 4.80 -7.00
N HIS A 354 6.90 5.22 -6.71
CA HIS A 354 5.69 4.64 -7.29
C HIS A 354 5.46 5.30 -8.64
N LEU A 355 5.37 4.52 -9.71
CA LEU A 355 5.31 5.04 -11.08
C LEU A 355 3.93 5.62 -11.42
N TRP A 356 2.91 5.36 -10.60
CA TRP A 356 1.54 5.82 -10.80
C TRP A 356 1.00 5.40 -12.17
N GLU A 357 1.11 4.10 -12.48
CA GLU A 357 0.94 3.59 -13.84
C GLU A 357 -0.38 4.04 -14.47
N SER A 358 -1.48 4.04 -13.72
CA SER A 358 -2.79 4.52 -14.21
C SER A 358 -2.77 5.97 -14.72
N GLU A 359 -2.01 6.87 -14.08
CA GLU A 359 -1.96 8.30 -14.40
C GLU A 359 -0.83 8.67 -15.39
N ALA A 360 0.24 7.87 -15.38
CA ALA A 360 1.46 8.13 -16.14
C ALA A 360 1.58 7.29 -17.42
N TRP A 361 0.77 6.24 -17.60
CA TRP A 361 0.86 5.31 -18.73
C TRP A 361 0.85 5.99 -20.10
N GLU A 362 -0.25 6.66 -20.43
CA GLU A 362 -0.46 7.29 -21.73
C GLU A 362 0.56 8.38 -22.04
N ARG A 363 1.04 9.06 -20.99
CA ARG A 363 1.85 10.26 -21.14
C ARG A 363 3.34 10.02 -21.05
N TYR A 364 3.80 8.93 -20.44
CA TYR A 364 5.22 8.73 -20.18
C TYR A 364 5.61 7.26 -20.29
N LEU A 365 4.94 6.42 -19.50
CA LEU A 365 5.50 5.12 -19.14
C LEU A 365 5.46 4.10 -20.28
N LYS A 366 4.40 4.11 -21.09
CA LYS A 366 4.23 3.11 -22.15
C LYS A 366 5.34 3.14 -23.19
N TYR A 367 6.13 4.22 -23.25
CA TYR A 367 7.14 4.45 -24.28
C TYR A 367 8.57 4.19 -23.82
N TYR A 368 8.76 3.75 -22.57
CA TYR A 368 10.07 3.33 -22.12
C TYR A 368 10.39 1.94 -22.65
N ASP A 369 11.62 1.79 -23.13
CA ASP A 369 12.23 0.55 -23.55
C ASP A 369 13.73 0.59 -23.17
N PRO A 370 14.47 -0.53 -23.23
CA PRO A 370 15.88 -0.57 -22.85
C PRO A 370 16.79 0.43 -23.58
N GLU A 371 16.51 0.74 -24.84
CA GLU A 371 17.31 1.70 -25.62
C GLU A 371 16.98 3.14 -25.21
N ARG A 372 15.70 3.45 -25.02
CA ARG A 372 15.27 4.78 -24.56
C ARG A 372 15.83 5.10 -23.19
N ILE A 373 15.84 4.14 -22.26
CA ILE A 373 16.44 4.32 -20.93
C ILE A 373 17.92 4.72 -21.02
N TRP A 374 18.67 4.17 -21.98
CA TRP A 374 20.10 4.46 -22.17
C TRP A 374 20.40 5.66 -23.07
N PHE A 375 19.40 6.27 -23.68
CA PHE A 375 19.62 7.42 -24.53
C PHE A 375 19.91 8.66 -23.68
N LYS A 376 21.07 9.30 -23.94
CA LYS A 376 21.63 10.39 -23.12
C LYS A 376 21.58 11.76 -23.82
N LYS A 377 20.79 11.94 -24.88
CA LYS A 377 20.65 13.26 -25.49
C LYS A 377 19.44 13.96 -24.90
N THR A 378 19.71 14.91 -24.01
CA THR A 378 18.78 15.99 -23.68
C THR A 378 18.62 16.90 -24.90
N ALA A 379 17.45 16.86 -25.54
CA ALA A 379 16.92 17.93 -26.40
C ALA A 379 17.50 18.17 -27.82
N GLU A 380 18.25 17.25 -28.44
CA GLU A 380 18.45 17.31 -29.91
C GLU A 380 17.64 16.21 -30.58
N LYS A 381 16.38 16.55 -30.85
CA LYS A 381 15.53 15.77 -31.73
C LYS A 381 16.14 15.82 -33.15
N ARG A 382 16.46 14.66 -33.72
CA ARG A 382 16.65 14.51 -35.17
C ARG A 382 15.88 13.27 -35.62
N GLY A 383 14.94 13.51 -36.53
CA GLY A 383 14.10 12.50 -37.19
C GLY A 383 12.63 12.55 -36.75
N ASP A 384 11.73 12.48 -37.73
CA ASP A 384 10.27 12.61 -37.57
C ASP A 384 9.71 11.68 -36.47
N LYS A 385 10.28 10.47 -36.33
CA LYS A 385 9.84 9.42 -35.41
C LYS A 385 10.18 9.64 -33.93
N ARG A 386 10.97 10.67 -33.57
CA ARG A 386 11.38 10.97 -32.18
C ARG A 386 10.92 12.36 -31.72
N GLU A 387 10.31 13.14 -32.61
CA GLU A 387 9.80 14.47 -32.27
C GLU A 387 8.38 14.45 -31.68
N GLU A 388 7.60 13.41 -31.96
CA GLU A 388 6.14 13.39 -31.77
C GLU A 388 5.66 13.39 -30.31
N ASP A 389 6.43 12.91 -29.34
CA ASP A 389 5.91 12.72 -27.98
C ASP A 389 6.30 13.79 -26.94
N GLY A 390 7.22 14.69 -27.29
CA GLY A 390 7.61 15.83 -26.46
C GLY A 390 8.31 15.49 -25.14
N ARG A 391 8.82 14.27 -24.96
CA ARG A 391 9.47 13.79 -23.71
C ARG A 391 10.99 13.89 -23.76
N ASN A 392 11.62 13.83 -22.59
CA ASN A 392 13.07 13.80 -22.47
C ASN A 392 13.55 12.39 -22.18
N ASP A 393 14.40 11.88 -23.06
CA ASP A 393 15.00 10.57 -22.93
C ASP A 393 16.02 10.50 -21.79
N GLU A 394 16.59 11.66 -21.42
CA GLU A 394 17.39 11.84 -20.22
C GLU A 394 16.59 12.60 -19.16
N SER A 395 15.78 11.84 -18.41
CA SER A 395 14.95 12.30 -17.31
C SER A 395 15.46 11.74 -15.98
N SER A 396 14.90 12.22 -14.86
CA SER A 396 15.23 11.70 -13.53
C SER A 396 14.95 10.19 -13.46
N PHE A 397 13.81 9.75 -14.02
CA PHE A 397 13.44 8.33 -14.10
C PHE A 397 14.40 7.52 -14.97
N SER A 398 14.71 7.97 -16.19
CA SER A 398 15.60 7.16 -17.05
C SER A 398 17.01 7.07 -16.47
N ARG A 399 17.51 8.12 -15.80
CA ARG A 399 18.78 8.07 -15.07
C ARG A 399 18.77 6.99 -13.98
N GLU A 400 17.69 6.91 -13.19
CA GLU A 400 17.54 5.92 -12.13
C GLU A 400 17.39 4.50 -12.68
N ALA A 401 16.49 4.33 -13.64
CA ALA A 401 16.18 3.04 -14.27
C ALA A 401 17.39 2.38 -14.95
N ARG A 402 18.37 3.17 -15.43
CA ARG A 402 19.62 2.65 -16.03
C ARG A 402 20.36 1.67 -15.12
N ARG A 403 20.23 1.79 -13.79
CA ARG A 403 20.82 0.87 -12.80
C ARG A 403 20.42 -0.59 -13.03
N PHE A 404 19.23 -0.81 -13.59
CA PHE A 404 18.63 -2.13 -13.77
C PHE A 404 18.56 -2.55 -15.25
N VAL A 405 19.09 -1.75 -16.17
CA VAL A 405 19.12 -2.05 -17.60
C VAL A 405 20.56 -2.29 -18.01
N SER A 406 21.00 -3.55 -17.99
CA SER A 406 22.37 -3.91 -18.36
C SER A 406 22.62 -3.85 -19.87
N LEU A 407 23.90 -3.78 -20.27
CA LEU A 407 24.28 -3.91 -21.68
C LEU A 407 23.86 -5.27 -22.26
N GLU A 408 23.97 -6.33 -21.46
CA GLU A 408 23.56 -7.68 -21.84
C GLU A 408 22.05 -7.75 -22.12
N LEU A 409 21.23 -7.19 -21.22
CA LEU A 409 19.78 -7.11 -21.41
C LEU A 409 19.45 -6.38 -22.71
N ARG A 410 20.10 -5.26 -23.00
CA ARG A 410 19.90 -4.51 -24.25
C ARG A 410 20.26 -5.32 -25.49
N ILE A 411 21.38 -6.04 -25.47
CA ILE A 411 21.78 -6.91 -26.58
C ILE A 411 20.73 -8.01 -26.78
N LYS A 412 20.29 -8.67 -25.69
CA LYS A 412 19.26 -9.70 -25.71
C LYS A 412 17.94 -9.16 -26.25
N TRP A 413 17.51 -7.98 -25.80
CA TRP A 413 16.30 -7.31 -26.25
C TRP A 413 16.36 -6.96 -27.73
N ARG A 414 17.45 -6.34 -28.22
CA ARG A 414 17.61 -6.04 -29.66
C ARG A 414 17.54 -7.28 -30.54
N LYS A 415 18.10 -8.40 -30.08
CA LYS A 415 17.99 -9.68 -30.77
C LYS A 415 16.54 -10.16 -30.79
N ALA A 416 15.84 -10.12 -29.65
CA ALA A 416 14.44 -10.52 -29.54
C ALA A 416 13.51 -9.65 -30.41
N VAL A 417 13.78 -8.35 -30.53
CA VAL A 417 13.08 -7.43 -31.44
C VAL A 417 13.25 -7.86 -32.89
N LYS A 418 14.49 -8.12 -33.33
CA LYS A 418 14.78 -8.59 -34.70
C LYS A 418 14.12 -9.93 -35.03
N GLU A 419 13.95 -10.77 -34.02
CA GLU A 419 13.28 -12.08 -34.13
C GLU A 419 11.75 -12.01 -33.97
N GLY A 420 11.18 -10.82 -33.74
CA GLY A 420 9.73 -10.64 -33.56
C GLY A 420 9.17 -11.20 -32.24
N LYS A 421 10.02 -11.54 -31.27
CA LYS A 421 9.62 -12.10 -29.96
C LYS A 421 9.11 -11.04 -28.98
N VAL A 422 9.54 -9.80 -29.17
CA VAL A 422 9.09 -8.62 -28.42
C VAL A 422 8.96 -7.48 -29.41
N LYS A 423 7.94 -6.64 -29.25
CA LYS A 423 7.77 -5.47 -30.10
C LYS A 423 8.76 -4.38 -29.65
N GLU A 424 9.39 -3.71 -30.61
CA GLU A 424 10.25 -2.54 -30.32
C GLU A 424 9.44 -1.42 -29.64
N ARG A 425 8.15 -1.31 -30.01
CA ARG A 425 7.19 -0.33 -29.51
C ARG A 425 5.83 -0.98 -29.33
N GLU A 426 5.55 -1.48 -28.13
CA GLU A 426 4.26 -2.13 -27.84
C GLU A 426 3.05 -1.20 -28.10
N TRP A 427 3.27 0.12 -28.07
CA TRP A 427 2.28 1.19 -28.19
C TRP A 427 1.95 1.69 -29.62
N GLU A 428 2.67 1.26 -30.66
CA GLU A 428 2.47 1.81 -32.03
C GLU A 428 1.11 1.45 -32.66
N TYR A 429 0.40 0.45 -32.12
CA TYR A 429 -0.92 0.05 -32.61
C TYR A 429 -2.07 0.90 -32.02
N ASP A 430 -1.80 1.76 -31.03
CA ASP A 430 -2.79 2.69 -30.46
C ASP A 430 -2.91 4.01 -31.28
N LEU A 431 -2.11 4.16 -32.34
CA LEU A 431 -2.04 5.37 -33.18
C LEU A 431 -2.76 5.22 -34.53
N VAL A 432 -3.54 4.15 -34.74
CA VAL A 432 -4.33 3.91 -35.95
C VAL A 432 -5.78 4.35 -35.78
#